data_AF-A0A5N6IJT6-F1
#
_entry.id   AF-A0A5N6IJT6-F1
#
_cell.length_a   1.000
_cell.length_b   1.000
_cell.length_c   1.000
_cell.angle_alpha   90.00
_cell.angle_beta   90.00
_cell.angle_gamma   90.00
#
_symmetry.space_group_name_H-M   'P 1'
#
loop_
_entity.id
_entity.type
_entity.pdbx_description
1 polymer ?
#
loop_
_entity_poly.entity_id
_entity_poly.type
_entity_poly.pdbx_seq_one_letter_code
_entity_poly.pdbx_strand_id
1 'polypeptide(L)'
;MSGVALPLPAGLKQKDYLNLPLPSLTKVEPVGQVILIWGVGGASSVGATAIQLASASELKVITTASLPNHALVKALGADLVFDYKSPTVVDDIATAIEDAVFVGAYDAIAGSGSFEAVAAIMAKINKFAPVASVLPYDKPTEQFAPKFILAYDIIKEPHRFIGD
;
A
#
# COMPACT_ATOMS: atom_id res chain seq x y z
N MET A 1 17.70 -23.85 5.64
CA MET A 1 18.15 -22.57 5.07
C MET A 1 16.95 -21.64 5.09
N SER A 2 16.97 -20.68 6.02
CA SER A 2 15.83 -19.89 6.47
C SER A 2 15.48 -18.79 5.47
N GLY A 3 14.33 -18.92 4.81
CA GLY A 3 13.70 -17.83 4.08
C GLY A 3 13.22 -16.78 5.07
N VAL A 4 13.88 -15.61 5.07
CA VAL A 4 13.40 -14.43 5.80
C VAL A 4 12.14 -13.95 5.08
N ALA A 5 10.98 -14.30 5.62
CA ALA A 5 9.71 -13.72 5.17
C ALA A 5 9.72 -12.22 5.56
N LEU A 6 9.54 -11.38 4.56
CA LEU A 6 9.69 -9.92 4.56
C LEU A 6 8.69 -9.22 5.54
N PRO A 7 8.87 -7.95 5.92
CA PRO A 7 7.96 -7.17 6.80
C PRO A 7 6.53 -6.94 6.26
N LEU A 8 6.35 -7.17 4.96
CA LEU A 8 5.12 -6.88 4.23
C LEU A 8 3.88 -7.74 4.64
N PRO A 9 3.98 -9.05 4.95
CA PRO A 9 2.88 -9.86 5.45
C PRO A 9 2.39 -9.42 6.83
N ALA A 10 3.23 -8.81 7.67
CA ALA A 10 2.82 -8.36 9.00
C ALA A 10 1.88 -7.14 8.91
N GLY A 11 2.23 -6.14 8.10
CA GLY A 11 1.38 -4.95 7.87
C GLY A 11 0.07 -5.25 7.17
N LEU A 12 0.06 -6.23 6.27
CA LEU A 12 -1.14 -6.61 5.52
C LEU A 12 -2.10 -7.46 6.36
N LYS A 13 -1.59 -8.36 7.21
CA LYS A 13 -2.41 -9.43 7.83
C LYS A 13 -2.79 -9.20 9.29
N GLN A 14 -2.03 -8.42 10.05
CA GLN A 14 -2.34 -8.27 11.48
C GLN A 14 -3.63 -7.48 11.68
N LYS A 15 -4.45 -7.93 12.66
CA LYS A 15 -5.68 -7.25 13.09
C LYS A 15 -5.47 -5.80 13.50
N ASP A 16 -4.27 -5.47 13.99
CA ASP A 16 -3.92 -4.11 14.39
C ASP A 16 -3.47 -3.24 13.21
N TYR A 17 -3.40 -3.78 11.99
CA TYR A 17 -2.96 -3.08 10.77
C TYR A 17 -4.04 -3.17 9.67
N LEU A 18 -3.78 -3.79 8.50
CA LEU A 18 -4.75 -3.81 7.39
C LEU A 18 -5.75 -4.98 7.43
N ASN A 19 -5.45 -6.06 8.18
CA ASN A 19 -6.31 -7.25 8.34
C ASN A 19 -6.91 -7.80 7.03
N LEU A 20 -6.12 -7.84 5.96
CA LEU A 20 -6.56 -8.33 4.67
C LEU A 20 -6.70 -9.86 4.68
N PRO A 21 -7.67 -10.41 3.91
CA PRO A 21 -7.81 -11.86 3.77
C PRO A 21 -6.52 -12.45 3.17
N LEU A 22 -6.19 -13.67 3.60
CA LEU A 22 -5.10 -14.43 2.99
C LEU A 22 -5.40 -14.65 1.51
N PRO A 23 -4.41 -14.58 0.60
CA PRO A 23 -4.59 -15.03 -0.77
C PRO A 23 -5.04 -16.48 -0.74
N SER A 24 -6.26 -16.71 -1.19
CA SER A 24 -6.94 -17.99 -1.20
C SER A 24 -6.73 -18.62 -2.58
N LEU A 25 -6.33 -19.89 -2.65
CA LEU A 25 -6.25 -20.65 -3.92
C LEU A 25 -7.63 -20.84 -4.58
N THR A 26 -8.68 -20.54 -3.84
CA THR A 26 -10.06 -20.43 -4.29
C THR A 26 -10.40 -18.96 -4.53
N LYS A 27 -10.62 -18.60 -5.79
CA LYS A 27 -11.11 -17.29 -6.23
C LYS A 27 -12.21 -16.80 -5.29
N VAL A 28 -11.94 -15.79 -4.48
CA VAL A 28 -12.98 -15.11 -3.70
C VAL A 28 -13.58 -14.10 -4.68
N GLU A 29 -14.89 -13.88 -4.61
CA GLU A 29 -15.51 -12.82 -5.42
C GLU A 29 -14.78 -11.50 -5.12
N PRO A 30 -14.24 -10.78 -6.12
CA PRO A 30 -13.46 -9.58 -5.90
C PRO A 30 -14.34 -8.55 -5.20
N VAL A 31 -14.17 -8.44 -3.88
CA VAL A 31 -14.78 -7.39 -3.09
C VAL A 31 -14.13 -6.14 -3.64
N GLY A 32 -14.87 -5.24 -4.30
CA GLY A 32 -14.40 -4.05 -5.01
C GLY A 32 -13.66 -3.02 -4.14
N GLN A 33 -12.62 -3.48 -3.46
CA GLN A 33 -11.80 -2.82 -2.47
C GLN A 33 -10.55 -2.31 -3.17
N VAL A 34 -10.22 -1.06 -2.88
CA VAL A 34 -9.10 -0.36 -3.51
C VAL A 34 -8.02 -0.09 -2.47
N ILE A 35 -6.79 -0.43 -2.82
CA ILE A 35 -5.60 -0.04 -2.07
C ILE A 35 -4.75 0.90 -2.91
N LEU A 36 -4.21 1.94 -2.26
CA LEU A 36 -3.23 2.83 -2.86
C LEU A 36 -1.82 2.39 -2.46
N ILE A 37 -0.96 2.14 -3.43
CA ILE A 37 0.46 1.89 -3.21
C ILE A 37 1.24 3.11 -3.73
N TRP A 38 1.70 3.94 -2.81
CA TRP A 38 2.43 5.16 -3.14
C TRP A 38 3.92 4.87 -3.29
N GLY A 39 4.54 5.44 -4.33
CA GLY A 39 6.00 5.49 -4.43
C GLY A 39 6.65 4.26 -5.04
N VAL A 40 6.20 3.84 -6.24
CA VAL A 40 6.84 2.76 -7.00
C VAL A 40 7.80 3.36 -8.03
N GLY A 41 8.96 3.81 -7.55
CA GLY A 41 10.05 4.23 -8.42
C GLY A 41 10.88 3.03 -8.87
N GLY A 42 10.98 2.79 -10.18
CA GLY A 42 12.07 2.12 -10.92
C GLY A 42 12.54 0.69 -10.55
N ALA A 43 12.67 0.36 -9.26
CA ALA A 43 13.19 -0.91 -8.75
C ALA A 43 12.95 -1.08 -7.23
N SER A 44 12.02 -0.34 -6.60
CA SER A 44 11.69 -0.56 -5.18
C SER A 44 11.14 -1.98 -4.99
N SER A 45 11.95 -2.88 -4.41
CA SER A 45 11.54 -4.26 -4.10
C SER A 45 10.31 -4.29 -3.21
N VAL A 46 10.16 -3.30 -2.33
CA VAL A 46 9.04 -3.16 -1.41
C VAL A 46 7.76 -2.80 -2.16
N GLY A 47 7.79 -1.79 -3.03
CA GLY A 47 6.63 -1.41 -3.84
C GLY A 47 6.18 -2.51 -4.80
N ALA A 48 7.13 -3.19 -5.45
CA ALA A 48 6.84 -4.31 -6.35
C ALA A 48 6.17 -5.48 -5.61
N THR A 49 6.70 -5.86 -4.44
CA THR A 49 6.10 -6.93 -3.63
C THR A 49 4.73 -6.53 -3.10
N ALA A 50 4.54 -5.25 -2.71
CA ALA A 50 3.24 -4.74 -2.26
C ALA A 50 2.17 -4.83 -3.37
N ILE A 51 2.51 -4.46 -4.61
CA ILE A 51 1.60 -4.59 -5.76
C ILE A 51 1.19 -6.05 -5.94
N GLN A 52 2.16 -6.95 -5.99
CA GLN A 52 1.89 -8.37 -6.23
C GLN A 52 1.04 -9.00 -5.12
N LEU A 53 1.32 -8.68 -3.85
CA LEU A 53 0.52 -9.20 -2.74
C LEU A 53 -0.90 -8.62 -2.72
N ALA A 54 -1.06 -7.32 -3.00
CA ALA A 54 -2.37 -6.70 -3.06
C ALA A 54 -3.21 -7.28 -4.21
N SER A 55 -2.61 -7.43 -5.39
CA SER A 55 -3.24 -8.06 -6.55
C SER A 55 -3.62 -9.52 -6.26
N ALA A 56 -2.72 -10.29 -5.64
CA ALA A 56 -3.01 -11.66 -5.21
C ALA A 56 -4.07 -11.76 -4.10
N SER A 57 -4.33 -10.67 -3.38
CA SER A 57 -5.41 -10.55 -2.39
C SER A 57 -6.72 -10.04 -3.02
N GLU A 58 -6.80 -10.02 -4.36
CA GLU A 58 -7.97 -9.60 -5.15
C GLU A 58 -8.41 -8.15 -4.91
N LEU A 59 -7.46 -7.31 -4.46
CA LEU A 59 -7.67 -5.86 -4.35
C LEU A 59 -7.43 -5.19 -5.69
N LYS A 60 -8.19 -4.14 -5.98
CA LYS A 60 -7.89 -3.21 -7.06
C LYS A 60 -6.72 -2.33 -6.64
N VAL A 61 -5.60 -2.46 -7.35
CA VAL A 61 -4.35 -1.79 -7.03
C VAL A 61 -4.24 -0.49 -7.81
N ILE A 62 -4.30 0.63 -7.08
CA ILE A 62 -3.90 1.94 -7.60
C ILE A 62 -2.48 2.21 -7.15
N THR A 63 -1.60 2.60 -8.06
CA THR A 63 -0.20 2.88 -7.73
C THR A 63 0.31 4.14 -8.39
N THR A 64 1.39 4.70 -7.84
CA THR A 64 2.16 5.76 -8.51
C THR A 64 3.52 5.27 -8.98
N ALA A 65 3.92 5.66 -10.19
CA ALA A 65 5.22 5.31 -10.79
C ALA A 65 5.60 6.34 -11.87
N SER A 66 6.89 6.51 -12.17
CA SER A 66 7.28 7.35 -13.32
C SER A 66 6.85 6.70 -14.64
N LEU A 67 6.55 7.52 -15.67
CA LEU A 67 6.07 7.04 -16.98
C LEU A 67 6.82 5.82 -17.55
N PRO A 68 8.18 5.75 -17.53
CA PRO A 68 8.90 4.58 -18.05
C PRO A 68 8.59 3.28 -17.31
N ASN A 69 8.17 3.35 -16.05
CA ASN A 69 7.89 2.20 -15.20
C ASN A 69 6.41 1.79 -15.20
N HIS A 70 5.53 2.51 -15.91
CA HIS A 70 4.10 2.19 -15.94
C HIS A 70 3.84 0.77 -16.46
N ALA A 71 4.55 0.36 -17.52
CA ALA A 71 4.43 -0.98 -18.08
C ALA A 71 4.86 -2.05 -17.07
N LEU A 72 5.97 -1.82 -16.34
CA LEU A 72 6.48 -2.73 -15.33
C LEU A 72 5.46 -2.93 -14.20
N VAL A 73 4.94 -1.85 -13.61
CA VAL A 73 4.04 -1.96 -12.46
C VAL A 73 2.67 -2.52 -12.84
N LYS A 74 2.19 -2.29 -14.07
CA LYS A 74 1.00 -3.00 -14.60
C LYS A 74 1.26 -4.50 -14.71
N ALA A 75 2.42 -4.91 -15.22
CA ALA A 75 2.78 -6.32 -15.31
C ALA A 75 2.90 -7.00 -13.93
N LEU A 76 3.16 -6.23 -12.87
CA LEU A 76 3.16 -6.72 -11.48
C LEU A 76 1.77 -6.88 -10.87
N GLY A 77 0.72 -6.34 -11.50
CA GLY A 77 -0.66 -6.43 -11.03
C GLY A 77 -1.32 -5.09 -10.66
N ALA A 78 -0.75 -3.95 -11.06
CA ALA A 78 -1.41 -2.66 -10.88
C ALA A 78 -2.54 -2.45 -11.90
N ASP A 79 -3.72 -2.05 -11.43
CA ASP A 79 -4.89 -1.74 -12.27
C ASP A 79 -4.81 -0.32 -12.83
N LEU A 80 -4.50 0.65 -11.98
CA LEU A 80 -4.33 2.05 -12.35
C LEU A 80 -2.95 2.55 -11.92
N VAL A 81 -2.31 3.29 -12.81
CA VAL A 81 -0.96 3.83 -12.58
C VAL A 81 -0.97 5.31 -12.91
N PHE A 82 -0.57 6.12 -11.94
CA PHE A 82 -0.46 7.56 -12.09
C PHE A 82 1.00 7.99 -12.04
N ASP A 83 1.36 9.00 -12.84
CA ASP A 83 2.67 9.62 -12.72
C ASP A 83 2.72 10.48 -11.45
N TYR A 84 3.58 10.11 -10.50
CA TYR A 84 3.75 10.86 -9.25
C TYR A 84 4.27 12.29 -9.49
N LYS A 85 4.83 12.58 -10.66
CA LYS A 85 5.26 13.92 -11.06
C LYS A 85 4.13 14.78 -11.64
N SER A 86 2.96 14.19 -11.91
CA SER A 86 1.84 14.94 -12.43
C SER A 86 1.36 15.94 -11.38
N PRO A 87 1.14 17.22 -11.74
CA PRO A 87 0.58 18.21 -10.80
C PRO A 87 -0.85 17.86 -10.37
N THR A 88 -1.56 17.02 -11.12
CA THR A 88 -2.94 16.59 -10.84
C THR A 88 -3.02 15.23 -10.15
N VAL A 89 -1.88 14.57 -9.84
CA VAL A 89 -1.87 13.18 -9.36
C VAL A 89 -2.76 12.95 -8.14
N VAL A 90 -2.83 13.92 -7.24
CA VAL A 90 -3.68 13.86 -6.04
C VAL A 90 -5.16 13.86 -6.41
N ASP A 91 -5.57 14.74 -7.34
CA ASP A 91 -6.96 14.85 -7.78
C ASP A 91 -7.40 13.62 -8.58
N ASP A 92 -6.53 13.16 -9.48
CA ASP A 92 -6.78 12.00 -10.33
C ASP A 92 -6.95 10.72 -9.49
N ILE A 93 -6.11 10.54 -8.47
CA ILE A 93 -6.21 9.39 -7.55
C ILE A 93 -7.43 9.53 -6.65
N ALA A 94 -7.72 10.71 -6.10
CA ALA A 94 -8.89 10.92 -5.27
C ALA A 94 -10.18 10.57 -6.03
N THR A 95 -10.31 11.03 -7.28
CA THR A 95 -11.42 10.71 -8.18
C THR A 95 -11.53 9.20 -8.42
N ALA A 96 -10.39 8.51 -8.61
CA ALA A 96 -10.39 7.07 -8.83
C ALA A 96 -10.79 6.24 -7.59
N ILE A 97 -10.77 6.85 -6.39
CA ILE A 97 -11.04 6.20 -5.09
C ILE A 97 -12.41 6.63 -4.51
N GLU A 98 -12.98 7.74 -4.98
CA GLU A 98 -14.16 8.39 -4.38
C GLU A 98 -15.31 7.41 -4.13
N ASP A 99 -15.71 6.65 -5.15
CA ASP A 99 -16.81 5.68 -5.07
C ASP A 99 -16.37 4.26 -4.67
N ALA A 100 -15.09 4.03 -4.40
CA ALA A 100 -14.54 2.71 -4.08
C ALA A 100 -14.56 2.41 -2.59
N VAL A 101 -14.57 1.12 -2.23
CA VAL A 101 -14.30 0.70 -0.84
C VAL A 101 -12.80 0.82 -0.58
N PHE A 102 -12.36 1.98 -0.08
CA PHE A 102 -10.93 2.24 0.13
C PHE A 102 -10.42 1.58 1.41
N VAL A 103 -9.46 0.66 1.29
CA VAL A 103 -8.96 -0.12 2.44
C VAL A 103 -7.73 0.51 3.10
N GLY A 104 -7.03 1.40 2.41
CA GLY A 104 -5.85 2.08 2.97
C GLY A 104 -4.79 2.41 1.93
N ALA A 105 -3.71 3.00 2.42
CA ALA A 105 -2.53 3.34 1.62
C ALA A 105 -1.27 2.66 2.18
N TYR A 106 -0.37 2.29 1.28
CA TYR A 106 0.96 1.81 1.59
C TYR A 106 1.99 2.70 0.91
N ASP A 107 2.77 3.44 1.69
CA ASP A 107 3.86 4.26 1.19
C ASP A 107 5.16 3.44 1.17
N ALA A 108 5.58 3.10 -0.06
CA ALA A 108 6.74 2.25 -0.33
C ALA A 108 8.05 3.02 -0.52
N ILE A 109 8.05 4.36 -0.37
CA ILE A 109 9.26 5.19 -0.54
C ILE A 109 9.52 6.12 0.64
N ALA A 110 8.46 6.62 1.28
CA ALA A 110 8.53 7.58 2.39
C ALA A 110 9.45 8.79 2.09
N GLY A 111 9.50 9.20 0.82
CA GLY A 111 10.29 10.32 0.34
C GLY A 111 9.65 11.66 0.66
N SER A 112 10.40 12.76 0.52
CA SER A 112 9.88 14.12 0.71
C SER A 112 8.62 14.36 -0.14
N GLY A 113 7.48 14.66 0.48
CA GLY A 113 6.20 14.94 -0.21
C GLY A 113 5.26 13.76 -0.38
N SER A 114 5.70 12.53 -0.07
CA SER A 114 4.87 11.31 -0.21
C SER A 114 3.68 11.29 0.75
N PHE A 115 3.94 11.47 2.04
CA PHE A 115 2.92 11.57 3.07
C PHE A 115 2.02 12.77 2.88
N GLU A 116 2.56 13.92 2.46
CA GLU A 116 1.76 15.10 2.15
C GLU A 116 0.76 14.83 1.00
N ALA A 117 1.18 14.11 -0.04
CA ALA A 117 0.29 13.70 -1.12
C ALA A 117 -0.76 12.69 -0.68
N VAL A 118 -0.38 11.65 0.07
CA VAL A 118 -1.33 10.67 0.62
C VAL A 118 -2.34 11.36 1.54
N ALA A 119 -1.89 12.25 2.44
CA ALA A 119 -2.75 13.03 3.31
C ALA A 119 -3.76 13.88 2.50
N ALA A 120 -3.29 14.56 1.45
CA ALA A 120 -4.14 15.36 0.58
C ALA A 120 -5.21 14.52 -0.14
N ILE A 121 -4.87 13.30 -0.56
CA ILE A 121 -5.84 12.35 -1.15
C ILE A 121 -6.88 11.96 -0.11
N MET A 122 -6.45 11.59 1.11
CA MET A 122 -7.34 11.20 2.21
C MET A 122 -8.31 12.34 2.58
N ALA A 123 -7.82 13.57 2.65
CA ALA A 123 -8.62 14.75 2.93
C ALA A 123 -9.68 14.99 1.83
N LYS A 124 -9.34 14.78 0.55
CA LYS A 124 -10.26 14.95 -0.58
C LYS A 124 -11.37 13.92 -0.61
N ILE A 125 -11.06 12.64 -0.35
CA ILE A 125 -12.05 11.58 -0.36
C ILE A 125 -12.90 11.53 0.92
N ASN A 126 -12.57 12.34 1.94
CA ASN A 126 -13.22 12.36 3.25
C ASN A 126 -13.34 10.96 3.90
N LYS A 127 -12.32 10.13 3.73
CA LYS A 127 -12.24 8.77 4.30
C LYS A 127 -11.11 8.71 5.32
N PHE A 128 -11.34 7.99 6.42
CA PHE A 128 -10.30 7.57 7.34
C PHE A 128 -9.93 6.13 7.03
N ALA A 129 -8.67 5.88 6.68
CA ALA A 129 -8.17 4.53 6.40
C ALA A 129 -6.74 4.37 6.92
N PRO A 130 -6.30 3.14 7.23
CA PRO A 130 -4.93 2.89 7.66
C PRO A 130 -3.91 3.31 6.59
N VAL A 131 -2.82 3.94 7.03
CA VAL A 131 -1.65 4.23 6.20
C VAL A 131 -0.44 3.54 6.84
N ALA A 132 0.20 2.65 6.08
CA ALA A 132 1.45 2.00 6.46
C ALA A 132 2.60 2.56 5.62
N SER A 133 3.82 2.61 6.18
CA SER A 133 4.97 3.16 5.47
C SER A 133 6.29 2.45 5.82
N VAL A 134 7.22 2.50 4.86
CA VAL A 134 8.56 1.90 4.94
C VAL A 134 9.60 2.74 5.69
N LEU A 135 9.28 3.98 6.09
CA LEU A 135 10.11 4.79 6.99
C LEU A 135 9.22 5.46 8.07
N PRO A 136 9.79 5.81 9.24
CA PRO A 136 9.10 6.63 10.23
C PRO A 136 8.71 7.98 9.62
N TYR A 137 7.52 8.48 9.96
CA TYR A 137 7.13 9.84 9.66
C TYR A 137 7.16 10.66 10.94
N ASP A 138 8.12 11.59 11.01
CA ASP A 138 8.43 12.32 12.25
C ASP A 138 7.57 13.58 12.41
N LYS A 139 6.58 13.81 11.53
CA LYS A 139 5.65 14.93 11.64
C LYS A 139 4.28 14.42 12.09
N PRO A 140 3.68 14.98 13.14
CA PRO A 140 2.31 14.62 13.52
C PRO A 140 1.36 15.00 12.38
N THR A 141 0.54 14.06 11.92
CA THR A 141 -0.63 14.38 11.09
C THR A 141 -1.88 14.28 11.94
N GLU A 142 -2.77 15.26 11.86
CA GLU A 142 -4.05 15.26 12.59
C GLU A 142 -5.03 14.19 12.09
N GLN A 143 -4.73 13.52 10.97
CA GLN A 143 -5.68 12.69 10.20
C GLN A 143 -5.31 11.20 10.12
N PHE A 144 -4.06 10.81 10.36
CA PHE A 144 -3.67 9.40 10.46
C PHE A 144 -2.44 9.18 11.35
N ALA A 145 -2.36 8.00 11.95
CA ALA A 145 -1.18 7.55 12.69
C ALA A 145 -0.42 6.52 11.83
N PRO A 146 0.61 6.92 11.06
CA PRO A 146 1.34 5.99 10.22
C PRO A 146 2.03 4.95 11.10
N LYS A 147 1.73 3.66 10.84
CA LYS A 147 2.44 2.57 11.50
C LYS A 147 3.65 2.19 10.67
N PHE A 148 4.82 2.41 11.26
CA PHE A 148 6.09 1.97 10.71
C PHE A 148 6.25 0.47 10.91
N ILE A 149 6.82 -0.21 9.91
CA ILE A 149 7.10 -1.65 9.98
C ILE A 149 8.57 -1.87 9.64
N LEU A 150 9.38 -2.20 10.65
CA LEU A 150 10.75 -2.66 10.47
C LEU A 150 10.76 -4.17 10.23
N ALA A 151 11.76 -4.65 9.48
CA ALA A 151 12.00 -6.08 9.32
C ALA A 151 12.24 -6.81 10.67
N TYR A 152 12.68 -6.10 11.71
CA TYR A 152 12.85 -6.68 13.05
C TYR A 152 11.55 -6.73 13.85
N ASP A 153 10.54 -5.93 13.48
CA ASP A 153 9.26 -5.97 14.18
C ASP A 153 8.63 -7.36 14.03
N ILE A 154 8.84 -8.05 12.90
CA ILE A 154 8.46 -9.46 12.64
C ILE A 154 8.92 -10.44 13.73
N ILE A 155 10.03 -10.16 14.42
CA ILE A 155 10.66 -11.09 15.38
C ILE A 155 10.10 -10.88 16.81
N LYS A 156 9.40 -9.78 17.09
CA LYS A 156 8.91 -9.48 18.45
C LYS A 156 7.56 -10.14 18.71
N GLU A 157 7.33 -10.72 19.88
CA GLU A 157 6.03 -11.34 20.16
C GLU A 157 4.90 -10.27 20.20
N PRO A 158 3.68 -10.55 19.66
CA PRO A 158 3.11 -11.86 19.38
C PRO A 158 2.94 -12.15 17.87
N HIS A 159 4.02 -12.16 17.07
CA HIS A 159 3.96 -12.48 15.63
C HIS A 159 3.98 -13.98 15.26
N ARG A 160 3.54 -14.85 16.18
CA ARG A 160 3.66 -16.30 16.04
C ARG A 160 2.68 -16.97 15.06
N PHE A 161 1.85 -16.21 14.33
CA PHE A 161 0.79 -16.74 13.46
C PHE A 161 0.92 -16.38 11.98
N ILE A 162 2.10 -15.99 11.51
CA ILE A 162 2.35 -15.89 10.05
C ILE A 162 2.90 -17.24 9.59
N GLY A 163 2.00 -18.15 9.17
CA GLY A 163 2.39 -19.37 8.47
C GLY A 163 1.80 -20.70 8.97
N ASP A 164 0.80 -20.69 9.85
CA ASP A 164 0.01 -21.89 10.18
C ASP A 164 -1.26 -21.98 9.30
#